data_AF-A0A1X0JXF3-F1
#
_entry.id   AF-A0A1X0JXF3-F1
#
_cell.length_a   1.000
_cell.length_b   1.000
_cell.length_c   1.000
_cell.angle_alpha   90.00
_cell.angle_beta   90.00
_cell.angle_gamma   90.00
#
_symmetry.space_group_name_H-M   'P 1'
#
loop_
_entity.id
_entity.type
_entity.pdbx_description
1 polymer ?
#
loop_
_entity_poly.entity_id
_entity_poly.type
_entity_poly.pdbx_seq_one_letter_code
_entity_poly.pdbx_strand_id
1 'polypeptide(L)'
;MQAADGDKDLMKWAASPIRNMLRSGAIRGFAHHKGATVRDDEGDPVKLAEPLVTLDEWEQIQAHLDRIQESRRGFAAPWPAR
;
A
#
# COMPACT_ATOMS: atom_id res chain seq x y z
N MET A 1 33.28 -24.89 16.85
CA MET A 1 32.95 -23.55 16.34
C MET A 1 31.78 -23.72 15.37
N GLN A 2 30.55 -23.73 15.87
CA GLN A 2 29.33 -23.72 15.04
C GLN A 2 28.69 -22.36 15.25
N ALA A 3 28.86 -21.47 14.26
CA ALA A 3 28.09 -20.24 14.21
C ALA A 3 26.64 -20.63 13.92
N ALA A 4 25.75 -20.27 14.84
CA ALA A 4 24.32 -20.46 14.69
C ALA A 4 23.85 -19.81 13.38
N ASP A 5 23.21 -20.61 12.54
CA ASP A 5 22.50 -20.22 11.32
C ASP A 5 21.22 -19.45 11.72
N GLY A 6 21.39 -18.29 12.35
CA GLY A 6 20.33 -17.56 13.04
C GLY A 6 19.92 -16.24 12.36
N ASP A 7 20.38 -15.97 11.13
CA ASP A 7 20.33 -14.60 10.57
C ASP A 7 19.96 -14.55 9.07
N LYS A 8 19.02 -15.39 8.61
CA LYS A 8 18.56 -15.38 7.20
C LYS A 8 17.05 -15.23 7.01
N ASP A 9 16.29 -15.29 8.10
CA ASP A 9 14.84 -15.07 8.11
C ASP A 9 14.43 -13.75 8.77
N LEU A 10 15.40 -12.98 9.28
CA LEU A 10 15.21 -11.60 9.68
C LEU A 10 14.94 -10.76 8.42
N MET A 11 13.68 -10.37 8.24
CA MET A 11 13.23 -9.25 7.39
C MET A 11 13.11 -9.52 5.88
N LYS A 12 12.53 -10.66 5.47
CA LYS A 12 12.02 -10.77 4.09
C LYS A 12 10.84 -9.79 3.91
N TRP A 13 10.96 -8.89 2.93
CA TRP A 13 9.89 -7.98 2.57
C TRP A 13 8.63 -8.77 2.18
N ALA A 14 7.58 -8.63 2.98
CA ALA A 14 6.29 -9.20 2.66
C ALA A 14 5.54 -8.28 1.68
N ALA A 15 4.86 -8.88 0.70
CA ALA A 15 4.11 -8.13 -0.31
C ALA A 15 2.93 -7.33 0.28
N SER A 16 2.33 -7.81 1.37
CA SER A 16 1.16 -7.16 1.98
C SER A 16 1.47 -5.79 2.59
N PRO A 17 2.52 -5.61 3.42
CA PRO A 17 2.95 -4.30 3.89
C PRO A 17 3.23 -3.30 2.77
N ILE A 18 3.94 -3.72 1.71
CA ILE A 18 4.22 -2.86 0.55
C ILE A 18 2.92 -2.46 -0.14
N ARG A 19 2.00 -3.41 -0.36
CA ARG A 19 0.71 -3.12 -1.00
C ARG A 19 -0.12 -2.14 -0.17
N ASN A 20 -0.13 -2.30 1.16
CA ASN A 20 -0.84 -1.38 2.05
C ASN A 20 -0.25 0.03 2.01
N MET A 21 1.08 0.13 1.98
CA MET A 21 1.78 1.40 1.82
C MET A 21 1.42 2.08 0.49
N LEU A 22 1.45 1.34 -0.62
CA LEU A 22 1.10 1.86 -1.95
C LEU A 22 -0.37 2.28 -2.08
N ARG A 23 -1.27 1.72 -1.28
CA ARG A 23 -2.69 2.14 -1.22
C ARG A 23 -2.94 3.32 -0.28
N SER A 24 -1.97 3.70 0.54
CA SER A 24 -2.11 4.84 1.44
C SER A 24 -1.97 6.15 0.67
N GLY A 25 -2.79 7.16 1.02
CA GLY A 25 -2.62 8.52 0.52
C GLY A 25 -1.36 9.23 1.08
N ALA A 26 -0.74 8.68 2.13
CA ALA A 26 0.42 9.27 2.78
C ALA A 26 1.65 9.43 1.86
N ILE A 27 1.78 8.60 0.83
CA ILE A 27 2.88 8.72 -0.14
C ILE A 27 2.75 9.96 -1.05
N ARG A 28 1.59 10.62 -1.03
CA ARG A 28 1.33 11.91 -1.70
C ARG A 28 1.78 13.12 -0.86
N GLY A 29 2.47 12.90 0.25
CA GLY A 29 3.01 13.97 1.10
C GLY A 29 2.00 14.66 2.01
N PHE A 30 0.72 14.23 2.00
CA PHE A 30 -0.30 14.76 2.89
C PHE A 30 -0.33 14.05 4.25
N ALA A 31 -0.73 14.78 5.29
CA ALA A 31 -1.04 14.23 6.59
C ALA A 31 -2.27 13.33 6.49
N HIS A 32 -2.14 12.10 6.99
CA HIS A 32 -3.26 11.20 7.19
C HIS A 32 -3.34 10.76 8.64
N HIS A 33 -4.54 10.78 9.22
CA HIS A 33 -4.83 10.24 10.54
C HIS A 33 -6.06 9.34 10.46
N LYS A 34 -5.91 8.06 10.86
CA LYS A 34 -6.98 7.04 10.79
C LYS A 34 -7.67 6.92 9.42
N GLY A 35 -6.91 7.07 8.33
CA GLY A 35 -7.43 6.97 6.96
C GLY A 35 -8.09 8.24 6.42
N ALA A 36 -8.24 9.28 7.22
CA ALA A 36 -8.70 10.60 6.76
C ALA A 36 -7.49 11.51 6.49
N THR A 37 -7.57 12.30 5.41
CA THR A 37 -6.63 13.40 5.17
C THR A 37 -6.87 14.49 6.21
N VAL A 38 -5.83 14.88 6.93
CA VAL A 38 -5.90 16.00 7.88
C VAL A 38 -6.00 17.30 7.07
N ARG A 39 -6.91 18.16 7.49
CA ARG A 39 -7.13 19.48 6.90
C ARG A 39 -6.78 20.56 7.92
N ASP A 40 -6.30 21.70 7.44
CA ASP A 40 -6.06 22.90 8.26
C ASP A 40 -7.37 23.66 8.54
N ASP A 41 -7.25 24.79 9.23
CA ASP A 41 -8.39 25.62 9.65
C ASP A 41 -9.12 26.27 8.46
N GLU A 42 -8.50 26.32 7.27
CA GLU A 42 -9.08 26.82 6.02
C GLU A 42 -9.72 25.70 5.19
N GLY A 43 -9.52 24.44 5.61
CA GLY A 43 -10.06 23.24 4.98
C GLY A 43 -9.12 22.61 3.95
N ASP A 44 -7.89 23.11 3.81
CA ASP A 44 -6.91 22.62 2.85
C ASP A 44 -6.13 21.42 3.40
N PRO A 45 -5.72 20.45 2.54
CA PRO A 45 -4.98 19.28 2.98
C PRO A 45 -3.60 19.65 3.54
N VAL A 46 -3.31 19.26 4.78
CA VAL A 46 -2.02 19.55 5.41
C VAL A 46 -0.91 18.73 4.73
N LYS A 47 0.10 19.39 4.18
CA LYS A 47 1.28 18.76 3.57
C LYS A 47 2.37 18.54 4.64
N LEU A 48 2.70 17.28 4.94
CA LEU A 48 3.74 16.92 5.93
C LEU A 48 5.13 16.81 5.33
N ALA A 49 5.22 16.41 4.07
CA ALA A 49 6.48 16.12 3.42
C ALA A 49 6.39 16.35 1.91
N GLU A 50 7.55 16.34 1.27
CA GLU A 50 7.61 16.27 -0.19
C GLU A 50 6.91 14.98 -0.67
N PRO A 51 6.00 15.07 -1.65
CA PRO A 51 5.31 13.90 -2.19
C PRO A 51 6.32 12.95 -2.85
N LEU A 52 6.20 11.66 -2.57
CA LEU A 52 6.97 10.62 -3.27
C LEU A 52 6.40 10.36 -4.68
N VAL A 53 5.09 10.59 -4.84
CA VAL A 53 4.36 10.49 -6.10
C VAL A 53 3.33 11.61 -6.19
N THR A 54 3.07 12.06 -7.41
CA THR A 54 1.98 12.98 -7.73
C THR A 54 0.60 12.33 -7.58
N LEU A 55 -0.47 13.12 -7.67
CA LEU A 55 -1.85 12.60 -7.68
C LEU A 55 -2.07 11.64 -8.85
N ASP A 56 -1.74 12.06 -10.07
CA ASP A 56 -1.90 11.27 -11.29
C ASP A 56 -1.13 9.94 -11.24
N GLU A 57 0.10 9.94 -10.72
CA GLU A 57 0.88 8.71 -10.53
C GLU A 57 0.25 7.80 -9.48
N TRP A 58 -0.24 8.37 -8.38
CA TRP A 58 -0.91 7.61 -7.34
C TRP A 58 -2.19 6.93 -7.88
N GLU A 59 -2.98 7.64 -8.68
CA GLU A 59 -4.18 7.10 -9.33
C GLU A 59 -3.83 5.98 -10.32
N GLN A 60 -2.75 6.11 -11.08
CA GLN A 60 -2.24 5.05 -11.96
C GLN A 60 -1.85 3.79 -11.16
N ILE A 61 -1.19 3.96 -10.02
CA ILE A 61 -0.85 2.86 -9.10
C ILE A 61 -2.13 2.19 -8.58
N GLN A 62 -3.13 2.96 -8.15
CA GLN A 62 -4.39 2.39 -7.66
C GLN A 62 -5.10 1.58 -8.76
N ALA A 63 -5.24 2.15 -9.96
CA ALA A 63 -5.87 1.48 -11.09
C ALA A 63 -5.16 0.16 -11.45
N HIS A 64 -3.82 0.14 -11.36
CA HIS A 64 -3.04 -1.09 -11.57
C HIS A 64 -3.28 -2.13 -10.46
N LEU A 65 -3.28 -1.72 -9.20
CA LEU A 65 -3.52 -2.61 -8.05
C LEU A 65 -4.93 -3.21 -8.06
N ASP A 66 -5.91 -2.47 -8.55
CA ASP A 66 -7.30 -2.91 -8.67
C ASP A 66 -7.48 -3.92 -9.80
N ARG A 67 -6.82 -3.71 -10.95
CA ARG A 67 -6.77 -4.70 -12.04
C ARG A 67 -6.21 -6.06 -11.57
N ILE A 68 -5.14 -6.03 -10.77
CA ILE A 68 -4.55 -7.24 -10.17
C ILE A 68 -5.51 -7.88 -9.15
N GLN A 69 -6.25 -7.08 -8.38
CA GLN A 69 -7.22 -7.62 -7.43
C GLN A 69 -8.37 -8.33 -8.15
N GLU A 70 -8.88 -7.74 -9.23
CA GLU A 70 -9.97 -8.30 -10.01
C GLU A 70 -9.56 -9.62 -10.68
N SER A 71 -8.36 -9.68 -11.27
CA SER A 71 -7.87 -10.91 -11.90
C SER A 71 -7.74 -12.08 -10.90
N ARG A 72 -7.35 -11.79 -9.65
CA ARG A 72 -7.31 -12.79 -8.58
C ARG A 72 -8.71 -13.23 -8.13
N ARG A 73 -9.68 -12.31 -8.10
CA ARG A 73 -11.08 -12.62 -7.74
C ARG A 73 -11.73 -13.51 -8.80
N GLY A 74 -11.46 -13.26 -10.08
CA GLY A 74 -11.94 -14.11 -11.18
C GLY A 74 -11.42 -15.55 -11.13
N PHE A 75 -10.21 -15.76 -10.60
CA PHE A 75 -9.64 -17.10 -10.37
C PHE A 75 -10.15 -17.79 -9.10
N ALA A 76 -10.71 -17.04 -8.15
CA ALA A 76 -11.20 -17.57 -6.87
C ALA A 76 -12.67 -18.04 -6.93
N ALA A 77 -13.24 -18.21 -8.13
CA ALA A 77 -14.53 -18.86 -8.29
C ALA A 77 -14.46 -20.30 -7.76
N PRO A 78 -15.43 -20.74 -6.93
CA PRO A 78 -15.34 -22.03 -6.26
C PRO A 78 -15.39 -23.15 -7.30
N TRP A 79 -14.36 -23.98 -7.29
CA TRP A 79 -14.41 -25.29 -7.93
C TRP A 79 -15.69 -26.02 -7.47
N PRO A 80 -16.45 -26.66 -8.38
CA PRO A 80 -17.70 -27.32 -8.01
C PRO A 80 -17.40 -28.40 -6.97
N ALA A 81 -17.96 -28.22 -5.77
CA ALA A 81 -18.04 -29.28 -4.78
C ALA A 81 -18.80 -30.45 -5.43
N ARG A 82 -18.13 -31.59 -5.53
CA ARG A 82 -18.63 -32.81 -6.14
C ARG A 82 -19.06 -33.78 -5.05
#